data_AF-A0A959SSJ5-F1
#
_entry.id   AF-A0A959SSJ5-F1
#
_cell.length_a   1.000
_cell.length_b   1.000
_cell.length_c   1.000
_cell.angle_alpha   90.00
_cell.angle_beta   90.00
_cell.angle_gamma   90.00
#
_symmetry.space_group_name_H-M   'P 1'
#
loop_
_entity.id
_entity.type
_entity.pdbx_description
1 polymer ?
#
loop_
_entity_poly.entity_id
_entity_poly.type
_entity_poly.pdbx_seq_one_letter_code
_entity_poly.pdbx_strand_id
1 'polypeptide(L)'
;MSKHIGKVVQVIGPVVDVRFESGKDLPNIFDALHVARPDGSVLVLEVQQLIGEDTVRAVSMDSTDGLARGAEAVGQGSPISMPTGEAIKGRLFNVVGQPIDGMAAITGSKGASIHREAPK
;
A
#
# COMPACT_ATOMS: atom_id res chain seq x y z
N MET A 1 -3.68 7.70 -15.31
CA MET A 1 -3.45 6.78 -14.19
C MET A 1 -4.79 6.17 -13.83
N SER A 2 -5.09 4.99 -14.35
CA SER A 2 -6.33 4.28 -14.07
C SER A 2 -6.32 3.91 -12.59
N LYS A 3 -7.20 4.52 -11.79
CA LYS A 3 -7.37 4.12 -10.39
C LYS A 3 -7.99 2.73 -10.38
N HIS A 4 -7.21 1.70 -10.03
CA HIS A 4 -7.74 0.37 -9.75
C HIS A 4 -8.49 0.45 -8.43
N ILE A 5 -9.82 0.50 -8.47
CA ILE A 5 -10.66 0.56 -7.28
C ILE A 5 -11.22 -0.84 -7.03
N GLY A 6 -10.89 -1.40 -5.88
CA GLY A 6 -11.40 -2.67 -5.39
C GLY A 6 -12.18 -2.50 -4.09
N LYS A 7 -12.81 -3.58 -3.63
CA LYS A 7 -13.53 -3.66 -2.36
C LYS A 7 -12.95 -4.76 -1.50
N VAL A 8 -12.78 -4.47 -0.21
CA VAL A 8 -12.36 -5.48 0.77
C VAL A 8 -13.44 -6.54 0.89
N VAL A 9 -13.12 -7.80 0.62
CA VAL A 9 -14.06 -8.92 0.73
C VAL A 9 -13.85 -9.73 2.01
N GLN A 10 -12.62 -9.80 2.50
CA GLN A 10 -12.25 -10.60 3.66
C GLN A 10 -11.07 -9.97 4.41
N VAL A 11 -11.08 -10.10 5.74
CA VAL A 11 -10.01 -9.65 6.64
C VAL A 11 -9.70 -10.79 7.61
N ILE A 12 -8.48 -11.32 7.57
CA ILE A 12 -7.98 -12.39 8.44
C ILE A 12 -6.71 -11.88 9.11
N GLY A 13 -6.85 -11.23 10.27
CA GLY A 13 -5.74 -10.55 10.93
C GLY A 13 -5.07 -9.55 9.97
N PRO A 14 -3.75 -9.65 9.69
CA PRO A 14 -3.06 -8.74 8.76
C PRO A 14 -3.29 -9.07 7.28
N VAL A 15 -3.93 -10.21 6.96
CA VAL A 15 -4.19 -10.63 5.58
C VAL A 15 -5.55 -10.10 5.15
N VAL A 16 -5.57 -9.34 4.05
CA VAL A 16 -6.77 -8.69 3.52
C VAL A 16 -6.96 -9.13 2.08
N ASP A 17 -8.11 -9.73 1.77
CA ASP A 17 -8.47 -10.05 0.39
C ASP A 17 -9.30 -8.90 -0.19
N VAL A 18 -8.90 -8.41 -1.36
CA VAL A 18 -9.52 -7.28 -2.07
C VAL A 18 -9.97 -7.74 -3.44
N ARG A 19 -11.25 -7.57 -3.75
CA ARG A 19 -11.84 -7.89 -5.06
C ARG A 19 -11.95 -6.64 -5.92
N PHE A 20 -11.48 -6.74 -7.15
CA PHE A 20 -11.61 -5.71 -8.18
C PHE A 20 -12.77 -6.06 -9.11
N GLU A 21 -13.34 -5.05 -9.78
CA GLU A 21 -14.41 -5.28 -10.74
C GLU A 21 -13.88 -5.96 -12.01
N SER A 22 -14.59 -6.99 -12.47
CA SER A 22 -14.24 -7.78 -13.65
C SER A 22 -14.03 -6.92 -14.90
N GLY A 23 -12.91 -7.12 -15.59
CA GLY A 23 -12.56 -6.39 -16.82
C GLY A 23 -11.76 -5.11 -16.61
N LYS A 24 -11.42 -4.74 -15.37
CA LYS A 24 -10.37 -3.75 -15.06
C LYS A 24 -9.05 -4.48 -14.81
N ASP A 25 -7.92 -3.86 -15.17
CA ASP A 25 -6.62 -4.48 -14.87
C ASP A 25 -6.48 -4.67 -13.36
N LEU A 26 -5.98 -5.84 -12.97
CA LEU A 26 -5.66 -6.16 -11.58
C LEU A 26 -4.33 -5.50 -11.21
N PRO A 27 -4.17 -5.03 -9.96
CA PRO A 27 -2.86 -4.60 -9.47
C PRO A 27 -1.83 -5.73 -9.60
N ASN A 28 -0.57 -5.36 -9.84
CA ASN A 28 0.51 -6.33 -9.89
C ASN A 28 0.85 -6.84 -8.49
N ILE A 29 1.57 -7.96 -8.44
CA ILE A 29 2.23 -8.39 -7.21
C ILE A 29 3.21 -7.27 -6.79
N PHE A 30 3.24 -6.99 -5.49
CA PHE A 30 3.96 -5.90 -4.82
C PHE A 30 3.37 -4.50 -4.97
N ASP A 31 2.29 -4.30 -5.73
CA ASP A 31 1.65 -2.99 -5.79
C ASP A 31 1.01 -2.61 -4.45
N ALA A 32 1.10 -1.32 -4.13
CA ALA A 32 0.46 -0.77 -2.95
C ALA A 32 -1.03 -0.47 -3.21
N LEU A 33 -1.88 -0.80 -2.24
CA LEU A 33 -3.28 -0.40 -2.15
C LEU A 33 -3.47 0.52 -0.96
N HIS A 34 -4.27 1.57 -1.14
CA HIS A 34 -4.63 2.51 -0.07
C HIS A 34 -6.10 2.34 0.30
N VAL A 35 -6.36 2.16 1.60
CA VAL A 35 -7.71 2.17 2.16
C VAL A 35 -7.83 3.35 3.11
N ALA A 36 -8.80 4.22 2.87
CA ALA A 36 -9.10 5.33 3.78
C ALA A 36 -9.82 4.80 5.02
N ARG A 37 -9.30 5.12 6.21
CA ARG A 37 -9.96 4.83 7.48
C ARG A 37 -10.87 5.98 7.93
N PRO A 38 -11.89 5.71 8.77
CA PRO A 38 -12.79 6.76 9.27
C PRO A 38 -12.11 7.86 10.09
N ASP A 39 -10.95 7.58 10.68
CA ASP A 39 -10.13 8.54 11.43
C ASP A 39 -9.32 9.49 10.53
N GLY A 40 -9.43 9.34 9.21
CA GLY A 40 -8.68 10.13 8.23
C GLY A 40 -7.28 9.60 7.93
N SER A 41 -6.84 8.52 8.59
CA SER A 41 -5.58 7.84 8.27
C SER A 41 -5.75 6.96 7.02
N VAL A 42 -4.62 6.62 6.40
CA VAL A 42 -4.59 5.71 5.24
C VAL A 42 -3.91 4.42 5.65
N LEU A 43 -4.64 3.32 5.58
CA LEU A 43 -4.08 1.99 5.69
C LEU A 43 -3.48 1.58 4.36
N VAL A 44 -2.18 1.28 4.38
CA VAL A 44 -1.46 0.77 3.22
C VAL A 44 -1.46 -0.75 3.26
N LEU A 45 -1.86 -1.37 2.15
CA LEU A 45 -1.78 -2.81 1.93
C LEU A 45 -0.80 -3.07 0.78
N GLU A 46 -0.05 -4.15 0.83
CA GLU A 46 0.80 -4.61 -0.28
C GLU A 46 0.25 -5.90 -0.87
N VAL A 47 0.02 -5.93 -2.19
CA VAL A 47 -0.44 -7.13 -2.89
C VAL A 47 0.65 -8.20 -2.87
N GLN A 48 0.35 -9.38 -2.34
CA GLN A 48 1.28 -10.51 -2.29
C GLN A 48 0.96 -11.57 -3.33
N GLN A 49 -0.33 -11.79 -3.62
CA GLN A 49 -0.77 -12.91 -4.45
C GLN A 49 -2.03 -12.55 -5.23
N LEU A 50 -2.14 -13.07 -6.44
CA LEU A 50 -3.38 -13.10 -7.21
C LEU A 50 -4.05 -14.46 -6.94
N ILE A 51 -5.23 -14.45 -6.32
CA ILE A 51 -5.90 -15.69 -5.87
C ILE A 51 -7.03 -16.15 -6.80
N GLY A 52 -7.30 -15.40 -7.88
CA GLY A 52 -8.35 -15.69 -8.85
C GLY A 52 -9.65 -14.91 -8.56
N GLU A 53 -10.66 -15.06 -9.43
CA GLU A 53 -11.96 -14.37 -9.31
C GLU A 53 -11.83 -12.86 -9.10
N ASP A 54 -10.95 -12.21 -9.88
CA ASP A 54 -10.62 -10.79 -9.77
C ASP A 54 -10.23 -10.35 -8.35
N THR A 55 -9.71 -11.27 -7.55
CA THR A 55 -9.38 -11.05 -6.14
C THR A 55 -7.87 -11.19 -5.91
N VAL A 56 -7.33 -10.23 -5.17
CA VAL A 56 -5.93 -10.23 -4.73
C VAL A 56 -5.86 -10.42 -3.23
N ARG A 57 -4.80 -11.07 -2.77
CA ARG A 57 -4.45 -11.17 -1.37
C ARG A 57 -3.36 -10.16 -1.06
N ALA A 58 -3.66 -9.25 -0.15
CA ALA A 58 -2.76 -8.22 0.31
C ALA A 58 -2.43 -8.38 1.80
N VAL A 59 -1.29 -7.83 2.22
CA VAL A 59 -0.86 -7.79 3.61
C VAL A 59 -0.87 -6.34 4.09
N SER A 60 -1.43 -6.09 5.26
CA SER A 60 -1.47 -4.75 5.84
C SER A 60 -0.14 -4.34 6.45
N MET A 61 0.25 -3.08 6.24
CA MET A 61 1.46 -2.49 6.81
C MET A 61 1.23 -1.89 8.21
N ASP A 62 0.00 -1.91 8.68
CA ASP A 62 -0.47 -1.42 9.97
C ASP A 62 -1.70 -2.25 10.42
N SER A 63 -2.23 -2.00 11.61
CA SER A 63 -3.38 -2.74 12.16
C SER A 63 -4.58 -2.78 11.21
N THR A 64 -5.26 -3.91 11.11
CA THR A 64 -6.53 -4.02 10.36
C THR A 64 -7.75 -3.73 11.24
N ASP A 65 -7.56 -3.27 12.47
CA ASP A 65 -8.64 -2.91 13.38
C ASP A 65 -9.52 -1.81 12.76
N GLY A 66 -10.84 -2.03 12.79
CA GLY A 66 -11.81 -1.12 12.19
C GLY A 66 -11.93 -1.21 10.67
N LEU A 67 -11.16 -2.08 10.00
CA LEU A 67 -11.32 -2.33 8.56
C LEU A 67 -12.61 -3.14 8.32
N ALA A 68 -13.56 -2.52 7.63
CA ALA A 68 -14.83 -3.16 7.30
C ALA A 68 -14.78 -3.82 5.91
N ARG A 69 -15.50 -4.93 5.77
CA ARG A 69 -15.82 -5.49 4.45
C ARG A 69 -16.63 -4.47 3.64
N GLY A 70 -16.37 -4.41 2.34
CA GLY A 70 -16.93 -3.43 1.43
C GLY A 70 -16.16 -2.10 1.40
N ALA A 71 -15.16 -1.90 2.27
CA ALA A 71 -14.30 -0.72 2.22
C ALA A 71 -13.59 -0.62 0.86
N GLU A 72 -13.46 0.61 0.37
CA GLU A 72 -12.80 0.90 -0.91
C GLU A 72 -11.29 0.82 -0.77
N ALA A 73 -10.65 0.05 -1.64
CA ALA A 73 -9.20 -0.09 -1.74
C ALA A 73 -8.72 0.45 -3.09
N VAL A 74 -7.83 1.43 -3.05
CA VAL A 74 -7.36 2.16 -4.23
C VAL A 74 -5.93 1.73 -4.55
N GLY A 75 -5.74 1.03 -5.67
CA GLY A 75 -4.44 0.66 -6.18
C GLY A 75 -3.64 1.87 -6.66
N GLN A 76 -2.38 1.95 -6.23
CA GLN A 76 -1.45 3.00 -6.64
C GLN A 76 -0.75 2.69 -7.97
N GLY A 77 -0.73 1.42 -8.40
CA GLY A 77 -0.04 0.97 -9.61
C GLY A 77 1.49 1.03 -9.49
N SER A 78 2.00 1.21 -8.27
CA SER A 78 3.42 1.10 -7.96
C SER A 78 3.59 0.45 -6.59
N PRO A 79 4.75 -0.19 -6.35
CA PRO A 79 5.09 -0.69 -5.03
C PRO A 79 5.28 0.42 -4.00
N ILE A 80 5.29 0.01 -2.72
CA ILE A 80 5.68 0.89 -1.62
C ILE A 80 7.07 1.46 -1.88
N SER A 81 7.22 2.77 -1.73
CA SER A 81 8.44 3.49 -2.07
C SER A 81 8.97 4.25 -0.86
N MET A 82 10.25 4.05 -0.56
CA MET A 82 10.94 4.75 0.52
C MET A 82 11.58 6.04 0.01
N PRO A 83 11.59 7.11 0.81
CA PRO A 83 12.31 8.33 0.46
C PRO A 83 13.82 8.06 0.45
N THR A 84 14.53 8.64 -0.52
CA THR A 84 15.98 8.52 -0.68
C THR A 84 16.63 9.88 -0.88
N GLY A 85 17.94 9.95 -0.65
CA GLY A 85 18.78 11.14 -0.85
C GLY A 85 19.40 11.67 0.43
N GLU A 86 19.99 12.86 0.37
CA GLU A 86 20.65 13.47 1.54
C GLU A 86 19.63 13.96 2.58
N ALA A 87 18.44 14.38 2.14
CA ALA A 87 17.41 14.96 3.00
C ALA A 87 16.80 13.98 4.01
N ILE A 88 17.03 12.66 3.84
CA ILE A 88 16.55 11.64 4.78
C ILE A 88 17.52 11.37 5.94
N LYS A 89 18.74 11.93 5.92
CA LYS A 89 19.73 11.69 6.97
C LYS A 89 19.27 12.28 8.31
N GLY A 90 19.29 11.46 9.36
CA GLY A 90 18.83 11.86 10.70
C GLY A 90 17.31 11.90 10.87
N ARG A 91 16.55 11.42 9.88
CA ARG A 91 15.09 11.32 9.92
C ARG A 91 14.64 9.92 10.34
N LEU A 92 13.46 9.81 10.93
CA LEU A 92 12.83 8.55 11.30
C LEU A 92 11.59 8.31 10.45
N PHE A 93 11.51 7.15 9.79
CA PHE A 93 10.39 6.75 8.95
C PHE A 93 9.78 5.43 9.39
N ASN A 94 8.50 5.25 9.11
CA ASN A 94 7.83 3.96 9.19
C ASN A 94 8.08 3.12 7.91
N VAL A 95 7.54 1.90 7.88
CA VAL A 95 7.70 0.93 6.79
C VAL A 95 7.16 1.42 5.44
N VAL A 96 6.19 2.36 5.45
CA VAL A 96 5.60 2.94 4.24
C VAL A 96 6.28 4.24 3.80
N GLY A 97 7.38 4.63 4.45
CA GLY A 97 8.17 5.81 4.10
C GLY A 97 7.63 7.14 4.61
N GLN A 98 6.65 7.12 5.52
CA GLN A 98 6.15 8.34 6.17
C GLN A 98 7.04 8.72 7.35
N PRO A 99 7.39 10.01 7.51
CA PRO A 99 8.19 10.48 8.64
C PRO A 99 7.37 10.42 9.94
N ILE A 100 7.98 9.90 11.00
CA ILE A 100 7.38 9.76 12.34
C ILE A 100 8.20 10.47 13.44
N ASP A 101 9.13 11.34 13.03
CA ASP A 101 10.00 12.12 13.92
C ASP A 101 9.39 13.45 14.40
N GLY A 102 8.17 13.79 13.96
CA GLY A 102 7.51 15.06 14.29
C GLY A 102 8.14 16.29 13.63
N MET A 103 9.08 16.11 12.71
CA MET A 103 9.71 17.19 11.96
C MET A 103 8.92 17.53 10.68
N ALA A 104 9.28 18.62 10.02
CA ALA A 104 8.66 19.01 8.75
C ALA A 104 8.77 17.92 7.67
N ALA A 105 7.78 17.88 6.77
CA ALA A 105 7.79 16.99 5.62
C ALA A 105 9.03 17.23 4.74
N ILE A 106 9.57 16.16 4.17
CA ILE A 106 10.76 16.24 3.33
C ILE A 106 10.35 16.66 1.93
N THR A 107 10.88 17.79 1.49
CA THR A 107 10.73 18.27 0.12
C THR A 107 11.93 17.80 -0.73
N GLY A 108 11.67 17.14 -1.86
CA GLY A 108 12.71 16.84 -2.86
C GLY A 108 13.43 15.49 -2.71
N SER A 109 12.97 14.57 -1.84
CA SER A 109 13.46 13.19 -1.85
C SER A 109 12.90 12.43 -3.04
N LYS A 110 13.74 11.66 -3.75
CA LYS A 110 13.26 10.68 -4.74
C LYS A 110 12.74 9.45 -4.00
N GLY A 111 11.59 8.94 -4.40
CA GLY A 111 11.10 7.64 -3.91
C GLY A 111 11.80 6.50 -4.64
N ALA A 112 12.23 5.47 -3.91
CA ALA A 112 12.71 4.22 -4.49
C ALA A 112 11.85 3.06 -3.99
N SER A 113 11.45 2.17 -4.91
CA SER A 113 10.72 0.95 -4.58
C SER A 113 11.51 0.09 -3.59
N ILE A 114 10.83 -0.43 -2.57
CA ILE A 114 11.43 -1.40 -1.63
C ILE A 114 11.69 -2.76 -2.28
N HIS A 115 10.96 -3.06 -3.37
CA HIS A 115 11.17 -4.25 -4.19
C HIS A 115 12.14 -3.93 -5.32
N ARG A 116 13.31 -4.56 -5.30
CA ARG A 116 14.34 -4.46 -6.33
C ARG A 116 15.06 -5.79 -6.50
N GLU A 117 15.43 -6.12 -7.72
CA GLU A 117 16.27 -7.28 -7.99
C GLU A 117 17.63 -7.16 -7.32
N ALA A 118 18.21 -8.32 -6.97
CA ALA A 118 19.57 -8.38 -6.47
C ALA A 118 20.56 -7.89 -7.55
N PRO A 119 21.65 -7.21 -7.15
CA PRO A 119 22.73 -6.89 -8.09
C PRO A 119 23.30 -8.19 -8.68
N LYS A 120 23.64 -8.15 -9.98
CA LYS A 120 24.33 -9.24 -10.67
C LYS A 120 25.79 -9.33 -10.25
#